data_AF-A0A086QH52-F1
#
_entry.id   AF-A0A086QH52-F1
#
_cell.length_a   1.000
_cell.length_b   1.000
_cell.length_c   1.000
_cell.angle_alpha   90.00
_cell.angle_beta   90.00
_cell.angle_gamma   90.00
#
_symmetry.space_group_name_H-M   'P 1'
#
loop_
_entity.id
_entity.type
_entity.pdbx_description
1 polymer ?
#
loop_
_entity_poly.entity_id
_entity_poly.type
_entity_poly.pdbx_seq_one_letter_code
_entity_poly.pdbx_strand_id
1 'polypeptide(L)'
;LVSSFFKFLIFFQNLMKQLRNHRVPVTVEAPPDLRDFHLIVDSIFGFSFKGFVRPPFDAVLHALKTSNIPVLSVDIPSGWDVEKGNVTGEGLEPQYLISLTAPKLCAKHFKKVHFVGGRFVPESMVEKYQLVLPEYPGIRPFRCGSTNQEHVQTTRRESVYRECRVYSEMYTSRCRELACVLSVFRHCFSEKRMDECA
;
A
#
# COMPACT_ATOMS: atom_id res chain seq x y z
N LEU A 1 -4.70 -3.39 -26.52
CA LEU A 1 -4.64 -4.32 -25.36
C LEU A 1 -3.30 -5.04 -25.26
N VAL A 2 -2.85 -5.76 -26.30
CA VAL A 2 -1.55 -6.50 -26.30
C VAL A 2 -0.34 -5.60 -26.00
N SER A 3 -0.23 -4.43 -26.64
CA SER A 3 0.90 -3.49 -26.41
C SER A 3 1.00 -2.99 -24.96
N SER A 4 -0.14 -2.74 -24.30
CA SER A 4 -0.17 -2.26 -22.91
C SER A 4 0.26 -3.36 -21.93
N PHE A 5 -0.16 -4.60 -22.18
CA PHE A 5 0.24 -5.76 -21.39
C PHE A 5 1.75 -6.04 -21.50
N PHE A 6 2.31 -5.93 -22.71
CA PHE A 6 3.76 -6.06 -22.90
C PHE A 6 4.56 -4.97 -22.17
N LYS A 7 4.11 -3.71 -22.24
CA LYS A 7 4.74 -2.61 -21.49
C LYS A 7 4.69 -2.85 -19.98
N PHE A 8 3.56 -3.35 -19.47
CA PHE A 8 3.39 -3.72 -18.07
C PHE A 8 4.37 -4.83 -17.65
N LEU A 9 4.51 -5.88 -18.46
CA LEU A 9 5.45 -6.97 -18.17
C LEU A 9 6.90 -6.49 -18.12
N ILE A 10 7.31 -5.63 -19.07
CA ILE A 10 8.66 -5.04 -19.10
C ILE A 10 8.91 -4.18 -17.86
N PHE A 11 7.92 -3.41 -17.42
CA PHE A 11 8.03 -2.59 -16.22
C PHE A 11 8.36 -3.44 -14.97
N PHE A 12 7.61 -4.51 -14.73
CA PHE A 12 7.87 -5.40 -13.58
C PHE A 12 9.21 -6.14 -13.71
N GLN A 13 9.58 -6.58 -14.91
CA GLN A 13 10.89 -7.20 -15.14
C GLN A 13 12.04 -6.23 -14.81
N ASN A 14 11.91 -4.96 -15.16
CA ASN A 14 12.89 -3.93 -14.85
C ASN A 14 12.98 -3.65 -13.34
N LEU A 15 11.85 -3.60 -12.63
CA LEU A 15 11.86 -3.49 -11.17
C LEU A 15 12.52 -4.71 -10.51
N MET A 16 12.23 -5.92 -10.99
CA MET A 16 12.89 -7.14 -10.51
C MET A 16 14.40 -7.13 -10.75
N LYS A 17 14.83 -6.62 -11.90
CA LYS A 17 16.26 -6.43 -12.19
C LYS A 17 16.89 -5.43 -11.22
N GLN A 18 16.21 -4.34 -10.89
CA GLN A 18 16.70 -3.36 -9.91
C GLN A 18 16.84 -3.98 -8.52
N LEU A 19 15.85 -4.74 -8.05
CA LEU A 19 15.93 -5.45 -6.76
C LEU A 19 17.13 -6.41 -6.71
N ARG A 20 17.35 -7.20 -7.77
CA ARG A 20 18.52 -8.10 -7.88
C ARG A 20 19.84 -7.35 -7.87
N ASN A 21 19.93 -6.24 -8.62
CA ASN A 21 21.14 -5.41 -8.65
C ASN A 21 21.46 -4.80 -7.28
N HIS A 22 20.44 -4.50 -6.48
CA HIS A 22 20.58 -4.01 -5.11
C HIS A 22 20.63 -5.13 -4.07
N ARG A 23 20.70 -6.40 -4.49
CA ARG A 23 20.78 -7.58 -3.60
C ARG A 23 19.62 -7.66 -2.61
N VAL A 24 18.45 -7.15 -2.99
CA VAL A 24 17.22 -7.34 -2.21
C VAL A 24 16.71 -8.77 -2.50
N PRO A 25 16.58 -9.64 -1.48
CA PRO A 25 16.04 -10.98 -1.68
C PRO A 25 14.61 -10.91 -2.19
N VAL A 26 14.28 -11.74 -3.18
CA VAL A 26 12.89 -11.90 -3.66
C VAL A 26 12.54 -13.37 -3.60
N THR A 27 11.49 -13.68 -2.85
CA THR A 27 10.93 -15.03 -2.72
C THR A 27 9.63 -15.13 -3.49
N VAL A 28 9.32 -16.33 -3.98
CA VAL A 28 8.03 -16.62 -4.64
C VAL A 28 6.96 -16.96 -3.61
N GLU A 29 7.38 -17.51 -2.47
CA GLU A 29 6.54 -17.90 -1.36
C GLU A 29 6.79 -17.00 -0.14
N ALA A 30 5.77 -16.86 0.70
CA ALA A 30 5.92 -16.20 1.98
C ALA A 30 6.89 -17.03 2.86
N PRO A 31 7.81 -16.38 3.59
CA PRO A 31 8.67 -17.12 4.52
C PRO A 31 7.82 -17.81 5.58
N PRO A 32 8.20 -19.01 6.02
CA PRO A 32 7.42 -19.79 6.98
C PRO A 32 7.37 -19.14 8.37
N ASP A 33 8.32 -18.27 8.66
CA ASP A 33 8.42 -17.51 9.89
C ASP A 33 8.67 -16.04 9.58
N LEU A 34 7.91 -15.17 10.24
CA LEU A 34 7.99 -13.73 10.08
C LEU A 34 8.70 -13.06 11.28
N ARG A 35 9.06 -13.79 12.35
CA ARG A 35 9.58 -13.20 13.61
C ARG A 35 10.84 -12.35 13.44
N ASP A 36 11.65 -12.61 12.42
CA ASP A 36 12.87 -11.84 12.13
C ASP A 36 12.58 -10.48 11.47
N PHE A 37 11.33 -10.22 11.06
CA PHE A 37 10.92 -8.98 10.42
C PHE A 37 10.40 -7.98 11.44
N HIS A 38 10.87 -6.74 11.34
CA HIS A 38 10.46 -5.64 12.22
C HIS A 38 9.22 -4.89 11.71
N LEU A 39 8.95 -4.98 10.41
CA LEU A 39 7.84 -4.29 9.72
C LEU A 39 7.46 -5.07 8.46
N ILE A 40 6.17 -5.21 8.23
CA ILE A 40 5.61 -5.73 6.98
C ILE A 40 5.11 -4.57 6.14
N VAL A 41 5.46 -4.56 4.86
CA VAL A 41 4.87 -3.62 3.89
C VAL A 41 3.81 -4.36 3.10
N ASP A 42 2.55 -3.99 3.33
CA ASP A 42 1.41 -4.48 2.57
C ASP A 42 1.26 -3.67 1.28
N SER A 43 1.65 -4.28 0.17
CA SER A 43 1.44 -3.78 -1.19
C SER A 43 0.80 -4.85 -2.09
N ILE A 44 -0.08 -5.70 -1.52
CA ILE A 44 -0.69 -6.84 -2.22
C ILE A 44 -1.83 -6.35 -3.12
N PHE A 45 -2.78 -5.59 -2.57
CA PHE A 45 -3.92 -5.03 -3.29
C PHE A 45 -4.00 -3.51 -3.12
N GLY A 46 -4.20 -2.80 -4.23
CA GLY A 46 -4.48 -1.36 -4.24
C GLY A 46 -5.93 -1.04 -4.59
N PHE A 47 -6.20 0.23 -4.90
CA PHE A 47 -7.55 0.74 -5.20
C PHE A 47 -8.30 0.06 -6.35
N SER A 48 -7.60 -0.65 -7.24
CA SER A 48 -8.23 -1.34 -8.37
C SER A 48 -8.79 -2.72 -8.01
N PHE A 49 -8.54 -3.22 -6.79
CA PHE A 49 -9.06 -4.49 -6.33
C PHE A 49 -10.58 -4.45 -6.14
N LYS A 50 -11.26 -5.53 -6.52
CA LYS A 50 -12.72 -5.69 -6.41
C LYS A 50 -13.06 -7.13 -6.04
N GLY A 51 -14.07 -7.29 -5.19
CA GLY A 51 -14.57 -8.60 -4.76
C GLY A 51 -13.80 -9.17 -3.57
N PHE A 52 -13.80 -10.50 -3.47
CA PHE A 52 -13.22 -11.23 -2.34
C PHE A 52 -11.77 -11.62 -2.60
N VAL A 53 -10.99 -11.69 -1.52
CA VAL A 53 -9.63 -12.24 -1.55
C VAL A 53 -9.72 -13.72 -1.90
N ARG A 54 -8.86 -14.19 -2.80
CA ARG A 54 -8.82 -15.58 -3.27
C ARG A 54 -7.44 -16.18 -3.09
N PRO A 55 -7.33 -17.52 -3.08
CA PRO A 55 -6.04 -18.20 -3.18
C PRO A 55 -5.14 -17.65 -4.29
N PRO A 56 -3.83 -17.49 -4.05
CA PRO A 56 -3.11 -17.82 -2.80
C PRO A 56 -3.08 -16.67 -1.76
N PHE A 57 -3.74 -15.53 -2.04
CA PHE A 57 -3.59 -14.32 -1.23
C PHE A 57 -4.34 -14.38 0.11
N ASP A 58 -5.36 -15.22 0.22
CA ASP A 58 -6.07 -15.49 1.46
C ASP A 58 -5.14 -16.07 2.54
N ALA A 59 -4.31 -17.05 2.19
CA ALA A 59 -3.31 -17.64 3.07
C ALA A 59 -2.25 -16.62 3.47
N VAL A 60 -1.81 -15.78 2.52
CA VAL A 60 -0.85 -14.70 2.80
C VAL A 60 -1.45 -13.71 3.79
N LEU A 61 -2.65 -13.18 3.53
CA LEU A 61 -3.30 -12.23 4.43
C LEU A 61 -3.53 -12.84 5.81
N HIS A 62 -3.91 -14.11 5.90
CA HIS A 62 -4.05 -14.82 7.16
C HIS A 62 -2.73 -14.87 7.96
N ALA A 63 -1.62 -15.24 7.32
CA ALA A 63 -0.30 -15.27 7.95
C ALA A 63 0.15 -13.89 8.43
N LEU A 64 -0.09 -12.84 7.64
CA LEU A 64 0.26 -11.47 8.04
C LEU A 64 -0.56 -11.00 9.25
N LYS A 65 -1.87 -11.31 9.30
CA LYS A 65 -2.74 -10.96 10.44
C LYS A 65 -2.32 -11.62 11.75
N THR A 66 -1.75 -12.82 11.70
CA THR A 66 -1.35 -13.58 12.90
C THR A 66 0.10 -13.33 13.31
N SER A 67 0.88 -12.60 12.51
CA SER A 67 2.33 -12.44 12.68
C SER A 67 2.79 -11.55 13.85
N ASN A 68 1.88 -10.85 14.55
CA ASN A 68 2.16 -9.84 15.58
C ASN A 68 3.11 -8.69 15.17
N ILE A 69 3.57 -8.66 13.92
CA ILE A 69 4.50 -7.65 13.41
C ILE A 69 3.70 -6.45 12.90
N PRO A 70 4.18 -5.22 13.13
CA PRO A 70 3.54 -4.04 12.58
C PRO A 70 3.43 -4.11 11.05
N VAL A 71 2.26 -3.79 10.51
CA VAL A 71 1.99 -3.69 9.08
C VAL A 71 1.83 -2.24 8.67
N LEU A 72 2.46 -1.87 7.55
CA LEU A 72 2.26 -0.62 6.85
C LEU A 72 1.61 -0.91 5.50
N SER A 73 0.38 -0.45 5.30
CA SER A 73 -0.33 -0.62 4.04
C SER A 73 -0.09 0.53 3.08
N VAL A 74 0.17 0.18 1.82
CA VAL A 74 0.35 1.11 0.72
C VAL A 74 -0.98 1.30 0.01
N ASP A 75 -1.40 2.55 -0.08
CA ASP A 75 -2.61 3.05 -0.69
C ASP A 75 -3.93 2.70 0.02
N ILE A 76 -4.22 1.41 0.16
CA ILE A 76 -5.40 0.85 0.84
C ILE A 76 -4.96 -0.43 1.55
N PRO A 77 -5.40 -0.72 2.79
CA PRO A 77 -5.11 -2.00 3.42
C PRO A 77 -5.69 -3.16 2.62
N SER A 78 -4.88 -4.18 2.33
CA SER A 78 -5.32 -5.31 1.53
C SER A 78 -6.54 -6.02 2.14
N GLY A 79 -7.53 -6.28 1.29
CA GLY A 79 -8.82 -6.86 1.67
C GLY A 79 -9.88 -5.84 2.12
N TRP A 80 -9.57 -4.54 2.15
CA TRP A 80 -10.58 -3.50 2.40
C TRP A 80 -11.36 -3.17 1.12
N ASP A 81 -12.64 -2.85 1.28
CA ASP A 81 -13.41 -2.15 0.26
C ASP A 81 -12.91 -0.71 0.15
N VAL A 82 -12.75 -0.24 -1.10
CA VAL A 82 -12.14 1.06 -1.42
C VAL A 82 -12.90 2.24 -0.80
N GLU A 83 -14.20 2.07 -0.53
CA GLU A 83 -15.06 3.09 0.03
C GLU A 83 -15.47 2.80 1.46
N LYS A 84 -15.87 1.56 1.73
CA LYS A 84 -16.52 1.17 2.99
C LYS A 84 -15.56 0.61 4.05
N GLY A 85 -14.28 0.44 3.71
CA GLY A 85 -13.27 -0.10 4.62
C GLY A 85 -13.38 -1.62 4.80
N ASN A 86 -13.02 -2.13 5.99
CA ASN A 86 -12.97 -3.57 6.27
C ASN A 86 -14.36 -4.21 6.50
N VAL A 87 -15.22 -4.20 5.48
CA VAL A 87 -16.61 -4.67 5.58
C VAL A 87 -16.75 -6.18 5.78
N THR A 88 -15.77 -6.97 5.35
CA THR A 88 -15.79 -8.43 5.49
C THR A 88 -15.11 -8.90 6.78
N GLY A 89 -14.33 -8.04 7.45
CA GLY A 89 -13.44 -8.42 8.55
C GLY A 89 -12.22 -9.25 8.11
N GLU A 90 -12.11 -9.58 6.83
CA GLU A 90 -11.01 -10.40 6.28
C GLU A 90 -9.77 -9.57 5.98
N GLY A 91 -9.92 -8.25 5.79
CA GLY A 91 -8.82 -7.34 5.51
C GLY A 91 -7.76 -7.25 6.61
N LEU A 92 -6.60 -6.71 6.25
CA LEU A 92 -5.51 -6.41 7.19
C LEU A 92 -5.87 -5.22 8.09
N GLU A 93 -5.33 -5.19 9.31
CA GLU A 93 -5.52 -4.10 10.28
C GLU A 93 -4.18 -3.41 10.58
N PRO A 94 -3.62 -2.65 9.62
CA PRO A 94 -2.25 -2.15 9.70
C PRO A 94 -2.09 -1.10 10.79
N GLN A 95 -0.84 -0.91 11.25
CA GLN A 95 -0.43 0.14 12.18
C GLN A 95 -0.25 1.48 11.46
N TYR A 96 0.15 1.41 10.20
CA TYR A 96 0.42 2.57 9.35
C TYR A 96 -0.31 2.44 8.01
N LEU A 97 -0.80 3.58 7.51
CA LEU A 97 -1.35 3.67 6.15
C LEU A 97 -0.63 4.78 5.39
N ILE A 98 -0.23 4.53 4.14
CA ILE A 98 0.25 5.57 3.23
C ILE A 98 -0.70 5.67 2.05
N SER A 99 -1.58 6.68 2.02
CA SER A 99 -2.39 6.95 0.82
C SER A 99 -1.55 7.62 -0.26
N LEU A 100 -1.68 7.14 -1.50
CA LEU A 100 -0.97 7.71 -2.65
C LEU A 100 -1.87 8.70 -3.39
N THR A 101 -1.30 9.86 -3.74
CA THR A 101 -1.95 11.00 -4.40
C THR A 101 -2.96 11.71 -3.51
N ALA A 102 -4.02 10.99 -3.11
CA ALA A 102 -5.05 11.45 -2.18
C ALA A 102 -5.64 10.24 -1.43
N PRO A 103 -6.08 10.40 -0.17
CA PRO A 103 -6.80 9.37 0.57
C PRO A 103 -8.06 8.89 -0.15
N LYS A 104 -8.27 7.57 -0.14
CA LYS A 104 -9.53 6.96 -0.60
C LYS A 104 -10.58 7.05 0.50
N LEU A 105 -11.84 6.83 0.14
CA LEU A 105 -12.97 6.89 1.07
C LEU A 105 -12.82 5.91 2.23
N CYS A 106 -12.27 4.72 2.01
CA CYS A 106 -11.98 3.74 3.06
C CYS A 106 -11.06 4.28 4.17
N ALA A 107 -10.17 5.24 3.87
CA ALA A 107 -9.27 5.83 4.86
C ALA A 107 -10.03 6.56 5.99
N LYS A 108 -11.30 6.93 5.79
CA LYS A 108 -12.18 7.45 6.86
C LYS A 108 -12.36 6.45 8.02
N HIS A 109 -12.26 5.15 7.72
CA HIS A 109 -12.38 4.07 8.69
C HIS A 109 -11.06 3.75 9.40
N PHE A 110 -9.93 4.26 8.89
CA PHE A 110 -8.61 4.08 9.49
C PHE A 110 -8.39 5.08 10.65
N LYS A 111 -7.83 4.59 11.77
CA LYS A 111 -7.73 5.34 13.04
C LYS A 111 -6.34 5.36 13.66
N LYS A 112 -5.32 4.87 12.95
CA LYS A 112 -3.93 4.83 13.44
C LYS A 112 -3.08 5.87 12.69
N VAL A 113 -1.80 5.62 12.47
CA VAL A 113 -0.89 6.61 11.88
C VAL A 113 -1.06 6.65 10.37
N HIS A 114 -1.49 7.80 9.83
CA HIS A 114 -1.79 7.96 8.41
C HIS A 114 -0.84 8.95 7.74
N PHE A 115 -0.30 8.55 6.60
CA PHE A 115 0.52 9.37 5.72
C PHE A 115 -0.18 9.59 4.39
N VAL A 116 0.08 10.73 3.77
CA VAL A 116 -0.26 11.02 2.38
C VAL A 116 1.04 11.25 1.63
N GLY A 117 1.27 10.45 0.60
CA GLY A 117 2.41 10.57 -0.31
C GLY A 117 1.97 10.87 -1.74
N GLY A 118 2.93 11.07 -2.62
CA GLY A 118 2.66 11.36 -4.04
C GLY A 118 2.54 12.85 -4.34
N ARG A 119 3.56 13.61 -3.91
CA ARG A 119 3.69 15.05 -4.18
C ARG A 119 4.08 15.32 -5.64
N PHE A 120 3.20 14.99 -6.56
CA PHE A 120 3.36 15.23 -8.00
C PHE A 120 2.04 15.59 -8.68
N VAL A 121 1.00 15.92 -7.92
CA VAL A 121 -0.31 16.32 -8.46
C VAL A 121 -0.21 17.74 -9.02
N PRO A 122 -0.44 17.95 -10.34
CA PRO A 122 -0.42 19.28 -10.93
C PRO A 122 -1.56 20.17 -10.41
N GLU A 123 -1.33 21.48 -10.34
CA GLU A 123 -2.35 22.46 -9.92
C GLU A 123 -3.64 22.37 -10.75
N SER A 124 -3.53 22.12 -12.05
CA SER A 124 -4.70 21.92 -12.93
C SER A 124 -5.58 20.74 -12.53
N MET A 125 -5.00 19.68 -11.96
CA MET A 125 -5.75 18.53 -11.42
C MET A 125 -6.37 18.88 -10.07
N VAL A 126 -5.67 19.66 -9.24
CA VAL A 126 -6.19 20.15 -7.95
C VAL A 126 -7.43 20.99 -8.17
N GLU A 127 -7.39 21.94 -9.10
CA GLU A 127 -8.52 22.82 -9.45
C GLU A 127 -9.67 22.02 -10.07
N LYS A 128 -9.39 21.20 -11.09
CA LYS A 128 -10.40 20.43 -11.83
C LYS A 128 -11.21 19.50 -10.92
N TYR A 129 -10.55 18.83 -9.98
CA TYR A 129 -11.17 17.86 -9.09
C TYR A 129 -11.44 18.42 -7.67
N GLN A 130 -11.19 19.72 -7.47
CA GLN A 130 -11.34 20.41 -6.18
C GLN A 130 -10.65 19.66 -5.03
N LEU A 131 -9.44 19.18 -5.28
CA LEU A 131 -8.69 18.39 -4.30
C LEU A 131 -8.17 19.29 -3.19
N VAL A 132 -8.31 18.84 -1.94
CA VAL A 132 -7.64 19.47 -0.80
C VAL A 132 -6.42 18.63 -0.45
N LEU A 133 -5.27 19.03 -0.98
CA LEU A 133 -4.01 18.35 -0.69
C LEU A 133 -3.38 18.89 0.60
N PRO A 134 -2.71 18.02 1.38
CA PRO A 134 -1.94 18.48 2.53
C PRO A 134 -0.74 19.34 2.09
N GLU A 135 -0.36 20.31 2.90
CA GLU A 135 0.91 21.02 2.69
C GLU A 135 2.09 20.09 3.02
N TYR A 136 2.98 19.85 2.06
CA TYR A 136 4.13 18.98 2.23
C TYR A 136 5.31 19.78 2.79
N PRO A 137 5.85 19.46 3.98
CA PRO A 137 6.88 20.31 4.58
C PRO A 137 8.21 20.20 3.84
N GLY A 138 8.81 21.36 3.50
CA GLY A 138 10.10 21.43 2.83
C GLY A 138 10.11 20.66 1.51
N ILE A 139 11.10 19.78 1.33
CA ILE A 139 11.25 18.89 0.16
C ILE A 139 10.63 17.51 0.37
N ARG A 140 9.90 17.28 1.47
CA ARG A 140 9.38 15.94 1.78
C ARG A 140 8.33 15.50 0.74
N PRO A 141 8.39 14.24 0.26
CA PRO A 141 7.42 13.71 -0.70
C PRO A 141 6.14 13.16 -0.03
N PHE A 142 6.06 13.22 1.30
CA PHE A 142 4.92 12.77 2.10
C PHE A 142 4.62 13.77 3.24
N ARG A 143 3.39 13.71 3.77
CA ARG A 143 2.98 14.34 5.04
C ARG A 143 2.34 13.27 5.93
N CYS A 144 2.60 13.33 7.24
CA CYS A 144 1.87 12.55 8.23
C CYS A 144 0.75 13.38 8.86
N GLY A 145 -0.40 12.76 9.09
CA GLY A 145 -1.48 13.29 9.92
C GLY A 145 -1.76 12.36 11.09
N SER A 146 -2.04 12.94 12.26
CA SER A 146 -2.69 12.22 13.36
C SER A 146 -4.19 12.14 13.08
N THR A 147 -4.79 10.95 13.13
CA THR A 147 -6.26 10.79 13.13
C THR A 147 -6.83 11.14 14.49
N ASN A 148 -6.66 12.39 14.94
CA ASN A 148 -7.46 12.91 16.04
C ASN A 148 -8.74 13.48 15.43
N GLN A 149 -9.84 12.83 15.76
CA GLN A 149 -11.20 13.10 15.31
C GLN A 149 -11.54 14.59 15.36
N GLU A 150 -11.85 15.19 14.21
CA GLU A 150 -13.02 16.05 14.05
C GLU A 150 -13.65 15.74 12.68
N HIS A 151 -14.97 15.59 12.70
CA HIS A 151 -15.78 15.09 11.60
C HIS A 151 -15.59 15.90 10.32
N VAL A 152 -15.26 15.23 9.21
CA VAL A 152 -15.47 15.77 7.87
C VAL A 152 -16.97 15.73 7.58
N GLN A 153 -17.69 16.71 8.09
CA GLN A 153 -18.94 17.13 7.49
C GLN A 153 -18.62 17.86 6.19
N THR A 154 -19.38 17.54 5.16
CA THR A 154 -19.37 18.24 3.90
C THR A 154 -19.71 19.71 4.11
N THR A 155 -19.04 20.57 3.34
CA THR A 155 -19.19 22.04 3.22
C THR A 155 -18.35 22.91 4.17
N ARG A 156 -17.46 23.70 3.54
CA ARG A 156 -16.66 24.86 4.02
C ARG A 156 -15.52 24.58 5.01
N ARG A 157 -14.31 24.84 4.49
CA ARG A 157 -13.09 25.32 5.17
C ARG A 157 -12.82 24.77 6.57
N GLU A 158 -12.01 23.70 6.67
CA GLU A 158 -10.93 23.58 7.66
C GLU A 158 -10.07 22.34 7.35
N SER A 159 -8.80 22.56 7.05
CA SER A 159 -7.81 21.52 6.75
C SER A 159 -7.15 21.05 8.03
N VAL A 160 -7.57 19.91 8.58
CA VAL A 160 -7.02 19.37 9.83
C VAL A 160 -6.01 18.25 9.54
N TYR A 161 -4.75 18.63 9.31
CA TYR A 161 -3.60 17.72 9.43
C TYR A 161 -2.65 18.29 10.49
N ARG A 162 -2.80 17.90 11.76
CA ARG A 162 -1.82 18.26 12.81
C ARG A 162 -0.56 17.40 12.70
N GLU A 163 0.55 18.01 13.11
CA GLU A 163 1.91 17.46 13.04
C GLU A 163 2.08 16.22 13.94
N CYS A 164 2.42 15.07 13.35
CA CYS A 164 2.79 13.86 14.09
C CYS A 164 4.25 13.95 14.55
N ARG A 165 4.48 14.00 15.88
CA ARG A 165 5.81 13.93 16.52
C ARG A 165 6.56 12.59 16.36
N VAL A 166 5.97 11.60 15.71
CA VAL A 166 6.50 10.21 15.61
C VAL A 166 7.79 10.11 14.76
N TYR A 167 8.18 11.17 14.05
CA TYR A 167 9.36 11.15 13.17
C TYR A 167 10.73 11.13 13.87
N SER A 168 10.83 11.47 15.15
CA SER A 168 12.15 11.60 15.78
C SER A 168 12.79 10.27 16.21
N GLU A 169 12.03 9.18 16.38
CA GLU A 169 12.59 7.91 16.89
C GLU A 169 12.94 6.92 15.76
N MET A 170 12.17 6.90 14.67
CA MET A 170 12.36 5.93 13.58
C MET A 170 13.66 6.17 12.76
N TYR A 171 14.23 7.39 12.82
CA TYR A 171 15.48 7.73 12.15
C TYR A 171 16.74 7.43 12.98
N THR A 172 16.60 6.90 14.20
CA THR A 172 17.74 6.52 15.03
C THR A 172 18.09 5.03 14.87
N SER A 173 19.13 4.79 14.07
CA SER A 173 20.09 3.67 14.19
C SER A 173 19.64 2.21 13.93
N ARG A 174 18.36 1.89 13.66
CA ARG A 174 17.92 0.48 13.46
C ARG A 174 17.34 0.09 12.09
N CYS A 175 17.20 1.00 11.12
CA CYS A 175 16.72 0.66 9.76
C CYS A 175 17.81 0.08 8.84
N ARG A 176 18.61 -0.90 9.30
CA ARG A 176 19.54 -1.63 8.41
C ARG A 176 18.92 -2.85 7.74
N GLU A 177 17.74 -3.31 8.17
CA GLU A 177 17.08 -4.51 7.64
C GLU A 177 15.57 -4.28 7.44
N LEU A 178 15.22 -3.45 6.46
CA LEU A 178 13.87 -3.46 5.88
C LEU A 178 13.84 -4.57 4.84
N ALA A 179 13.53 -5.79 5.28
CA ALA A 179 13.26 -6.88 4.36
C ALA A 179 11.90 -6.60 3.67
N CYS A 180 12.00 -6.13 2.43
CA CYS A 180 10.86 -5.86 1.57
C CYS A 180 10.25 -7.21 1.16
N VAL A 181 9.14 -7.62 1.78
CA VAL A 181 8.30 -8.68 1.19
C VAL A 181 7.51 -8.06 0.03
N LEU A 182 8.19 -7.83 -1.08
CA LEU A 182 7.55 -7.61 -2.37
C LEU A 182 7.40 -8.98 -3.02
N SER A 183 6.23 -9.61 -2.85
CA SER A 183 5.88 -10.69 -3.76
C SER A 183 5.56 -10.10 -5.13
N VAL A 184 6.41 -10.43 -6.09
CA VAL A 184 6.09 -10.30 -7.52
C VAL A 184 5.21 -11.47 -7.88
N PHE A 185 3.89 -11.25 -7.92
CA PHE A 185 2.98 -12.24 -8.48
C PHE A 185 2.85 -12.06 -9.99
N ARG A 186 3.67 -12.85 -10.70
CA ARG A 186 3.38 -13.36 -12.03
C ARG A 186 2.96 -14.83 -11.91
N HIS A 187 1.73 -15.12 -11.48
CA HIS A 187 1.03 -16.36 -11.87
C HIS A 187 -0.41 -16.38 -11.37
N CYS A 188 -1.35 -15.81 -12.13
CA CYS A 188 -2.77 -16.18 -12.02
C CYS A 188 -3.60 -15.87 -13.28
N PHE A 189 -2.97 -15.54 -14.41
CA PHE A 189 -3.68 -15.44 -15.68
C PHE A 189 -2.97 -16.29 -16.74
N SER A 190 -3.65 -17.39 -17.09
CA SER A 190 -3.54 -18.15 -18.33
C SER A 190 -2.28 -19.00 -18.56
N GLU A 191 -2.36 -20.26 -18.14
CA GLU A 191 -1.95 -21.39 -18.99
C GLU A 191 -2.87 -22.59 -18.70
N LYS A 192 -4.10 -22.52 -19.25
CA LYS A 192 -4.79 -23.74 -19.65
C LYS A 192 -4.06 -24.23 -20.91
N ARG A 193 -3.53 -25.45 -20.86
CA ARG A 193 -3.41 -26.42 -21.96
C ARG A 193 -3.33 -25.81 -23.37
N MET A 194 -2.13 -25.72 -23.91
CA MET A 194 -1.86 -25.85 -25.35
C MET A 194 -0.78 -26.90 -25.53
N ASP A 195 -1.14 -28.17 -25.30
CA ASP A 195 -0.36 -29.35 -25.68
C ASP A 195 -1.35 -30.52 -25.81
N GLU A 196 -2.29 -30.41 -26.75
CA GLU A 196 -3.10 -31.51 -27.32
C GLU A 196 -3.55 -31.02 -28.71
N CYS A 197 -2.57 -30.84 -29.60
CA CYS A 197 -2.75 -30.78 -31.05
C CYS A 197 -1.38 -31.04 -31.72
N ALA A 198 -0.95 -32.29 -31.61
CA ALA A 198 0.00 -32.96 -32.49
C ALA A 198 -0.40 -34.44 -32.55
#